data_AF-A0A6G7Z7X6-F1
#
_entry.id   AF-A0A6G7Z7X6-F1
#
_cell.length_a   1.000
_cell.length_b   1.000
_cell.length_c   1.000
_cell.angle_alpha   90.00
_cell.angle_beta   90.00
_cell.angle_gamma   90.00
#
_symmetry.space_group_name_H-M   'P 1'
#
loop_
_entity.id
_entity.type
_entity.pdbx_description
1 polymer ?
#
loop_
_entity_poly.entity_id
_entity_poly.type
_entity_poly.pdbx_seq_one_letter_code
_entity_poly.pdbx_strand_id
1 'polypeptide(L)'
;MINQSIDFLTNEALILGISNIELEAQNSEYEGFCFQADGISYRSRLAKKTPKKNGYFVVFWEKNESNTNQAYAYETSPSFICIIVRDKYQSGYFKFPKEVLLNQGVLRSEEKAGKMGIRVYPTWEKELNSSAQKTQKWQAPYFKQTSI
;
A
#
# COMPACT_ATOMS: atom_id res chain seq x y z
N MET A 1 18.50 3.71 10.59
CA MET A 1 17.25 4.47 10.78
C MET A 1 16.15 3.47 11.01
N ILE A 2 15.49 3.54 12.17
CA ILE A 2 14.24 2.81 12.39
C ILE A 2 13.27 3.32 11.31
N ASN A 3 12.68 2.38 10.56
CA ASN A 3 11.83 2.71 9.42
C ASN A 3 10.58 3.44 9.95
N GLN A 4 10.36 4.69 9.55
CA GLN A 4 9.27 5.54 10.08
C GLN A 4 7.90 4.88 9.88
N SER A 5 7.77 4.05 8.84
CA SER A 5 6.59 3.22 8.61
C SER A 5 6.39 2.14 9.67
N ILE A 6 7.44 1.53 10.24
CA ILE A 6 7.29 0.56 11.34
C ILE A 6 6.78 1.26 12.60
N ASP A 7 7.36 2.42 12.94
CA ASP A 7 6.92 3.22 14.08
C ASP A 7 5.46 3.68 13.90
N PHE A 8 5.09 4.11 12.69
CA PHE A 8 3.71 4.45 12.36
C PHE A 8 2.77 3.26 12.56
N LEU A 9 3.10 2.09 12.01
CA LEU A 9 2.23 0.92 12.12
C LEU A 9 2.05 0.45 13.57
N THR A 10 3.10 0.58 14.38
CA THR A 10 3.08 0.16 15.78
C THR A 10 2.33 1.16 16.66
N ASN A 11 2.62 2.46 16.52
CA ASN A 11 2.16 3.48 17.46
C ASN A 11 0.90 4.23 17.01
N GLU A 12 0.72 4.44 15.69
CA GLU A 12 -0.45 5.15 15.14
C GLU A 12 -1.52 4.16 14.63
N ALA A 13 -1.12 3.13 13.87
CA ALA A 13 -2.06 2.14 13.36
C ALA A 13 -2.41 1.04 14.37
N LEU A 14 -1.63 0.92 15.46
CA LEU A 14 -1.78 -0.08 16.53
C LEU A 14 -1.76 -1.52 16.01
N ILE A 15 -0.93 -1.80 15.00
CA ILE A 15 -0.62 -3.17 14.60
C ILE A 15 0.43 -3.70 15.58
N LEU A 16 -0.03 -4.47 16.56
CA LEU A 16 0.81 -5.02 17.62
C LEU A 16 1.49 -6.32 17.18
N GLY A 17 2.55 -6.71 17.88
CA GLY A 17 3.22 -8.00 17.63
C GLY A 17 3.92 -8.10 16.26
N ILE A 18 4.35 -6.98 15.67
CA ILE A 18 5.12 -6.98 14.44
C ILE A 18 6.41 -7.79 14.62
N SER A 19 6.62 -8.74 13.73
CA SER A 19 7.75 -9.66 13.69
C SER A 19 8.12 -10.00 12.25
N ASN A 20 9.20 -10.77 12.05
CA ASN A 20 9.64 -11.26 10.74
C ASN A 20 9.72 -10.15 9.67
N ILE A 21 10.34 -9.02 10.04
CA ILE A 21 10.44 -7.86 9.16
C ILE A 21 11.49 -8.10 8.09
N GLU A 22 11.09 -7.99 6.82
CA GLU A 22 11.96 -8.16 5.66
C GLU A 22 11.88 -6.91 4.79
N LEU A 23 12.97 -6.14 4.73
CA LEU A 23 13.03 -4.91 3.94
C LEU A 23 13.12 -5.22 2.44
N GLU A 24 12.34 -4.50 1.62
CA GLU A 24 12.33 -4.65 0.16
C GLU A 24 13.20 -3.57 -0.49
N ALA A 25 14.48 -3.88 -0.71
CA ALA A 25 15.47 -2.95 -1.25
C ALA A 25 15.02 -2.28 -2.56
N GLN A 26 14.34 -3.03 -3.45
CA GLN A 26 13.85 -2.55 -4.74
C GLN A 26 12.76 -1.47 -4.63
N ASN A 27 12.07 -1.40 -3.49
CA ASN A 27 11.02 -0.42 -3.21
C ASN A 27 11.35 0.44 -1.97
N SER A 28 12.63 0.53 -1.61
CA SER A 28 13.13 1.26 -0.42
C SER A 28 12.73 2.73 -0.41
N GLU A 29 12.62 3.36 -1.59
CA GLU A 29 12.11 4.73 -1.71
C GLU A 29 10.69 4.92 -1.16
N TYR A 30 9.89 3.87 -1.13
CA TYR A 30 8.51 3.85 -0.59
C TYR A 30 8.46 3.09 0.73
N GLU A 31 9.59 3.03 1.45
CA GLU A 31 9.72 2.34 2.74
C GLU A 31 9.15 0.91 2.68
N GLY A 32 9.43 0.18 1.60
CA GLY A 32 8.86 -1.15 1.37
C GLY A 32 9.42 -2.22 2.29
N PHE A 33 8.54 -2.99 2.92
CA PHE A 33 8.90 -4.21 3.68
C PHE A 33 7.72 -5.17 3.80
N CYS A 34 8.03 -6.45 4.05
CA CYS A 34 7.09 -7.45 4.52
C CYS A 34 7.24 -7.67 6.03
N PHE A 35 6.19 -8.11 6.70
CA PHE A 35 6.22 -8.46 8.12
C PHE A 35 5.08 -9.42 8.48
N GLN A 36 5.09 -9.92 9.71
CA GLN A 36 3.98 -10.68 10.30
C GLN A 36 3.46 -9.99 11.57
N ALA A 37 2.16 -10.09 11.81
CA ALA A 37 1.52 -9.71 13.06
C ALA A 37 0.33 -10.64 13.32
N ASP A 38 0.23 -11.18 14.53
CA ASP A 38 -0.80 -12.16 14.92
C ASP A 38 -0.94 -13.35 13.95
N GLY A 39 0.18 -13.85 13.42
CA GLY A 39 0.20 -14.94 12.44
C GLY A 39 -0.27 -14.55 11.03
N ILE A 40 -0.62 -13.28 10.80
CA ILE A 40 -1.04 -12.75 9.50
C ILE A 40 0.16 -12.10 8.81
N SER A 41 0.31 -12.36 7.51
CA SER A 41 1.35 -11.75 6.67
C SER A 41 0.92 -10.42 6.08
N TYR A 42 1.84 -9.46 6.07
CA TYR A 42 1.63 -8.11 5.58
C TYR A 42 2.77 -7.66 4.66
N ARG A 43 2.44 -6.77 3.72
CA ARG A 43 3.41 -5.92 3.00
C ARG A 43 3.06 -4.46 3.26
N SER A 44 4.03 -3.62 3.56
CA SER A 44 3.85 -2.18 3.83
C SER A 44 4.49 -1.31 2.76
N ARG A 45 3.89 -0.16 2.46
CA ARG A 45 4.48 0.93 1.67
C ARG A 45 4.09 2.29 2.23
N LEU A 46 4.97 3.27 2.12
CA LEU A 46 4.68 4.69 2.30
C LEU A 46 4.34 5.34 0.95
N ALA A 47 3.10 5.78 0.77
CA ALA A 47 2.68 6.48 -0.45
C ALA A 47 3.20 7.92 -0.47
N LYS A 48 3.47 8.43 -1.67
CA LYS A 48 4.05 9.76 -1.89
C LYS A 48 3.06 10.71 -2.55
N LYS A 49 2.94 11.91 -2.00
CA LYS A 49 2.22 13.00 -2.67
C LYS A 49 3.00 13.43 -3.92
N THR A 50 2.29 13.72 -5.00
CA THR A 50 2.90 14.19 -6.25
C THR A 50 2.39 15.58 -6.62
N PRO A 51 3.23 16.52 -7.10
CA PRO A 51 2.82 17.92 -7.27
C PRO A 51 1.63 18.13 -8.23
N LYS A 52 1.53 17.32 -9.30
CA LYS A 52 0.61 17.57 -10.43
C LYS A 52 -0.71 16.79 -10.37
N LYS A 53 -0.89 15.91 -9.39
CA LYS A 53 -2.04 14.99 -9.35
C LYS A 53 -2.47 14.75 -7.91
N ASN A 54 -3.77 14.85 -7.66
CA ASN A 54 -4.39 14.53 -6.38
C ASN A 54 -4.21 13.05 -6.01
N GLY A 55 -4.35 12.77 -4.71
CA GLY A 55 -3.99 11.48 -4.12
C GLY A 55 -2.49 11.20 -4.09
N TYR A 56 -2.16 10.00 -3.59
CA TYR A 56 -0.79 9.60 -3.25
C TYR A 56 -0.38 8.42 -4.11
N PHE A 57 0.77 8.53 -4.76
CA PHE A 57 1.30 7.48 -5.62
C PHE A 57 2.09 6.46 -4.80
N VAL A 58 1.93 5.18 -5.15
CA VAL A 58 2.64 4.09 -4.50
C VAL A 58 2.92 2.96 -5.49
N VAL A 59 4.06 2.32 -5.33
CA VAL A 59 4.56 1.25 -6.20
C VAL A 59 4.10 -0.14 -5.74
N PHE A 60 3.81 -0.99 -6.72
CA PHE A 60 3.26 -2.33 -6.57
C PHE A 60 4.01 -3.34 -7.46
N TRP A 61 5.35 -3.28 -7.49
CA TRP A 61 6.15 -4.09 -8.39
C TRP A 61 7.29 -4.85 -7.71
N GLU A 62 7.61 -6.01 -8.29
CA GLU A 62 8.73 -6.88 -7.95
C GLU A 62 9.49 -7.27 -9.22
N LYS A 63 10.63 -7.94 -9.06
CA LYS A 63 11.37 -8.49 -10.19
C LYS A 63 10.98 -9.94 -10.41
N ASN A 64 10.78 -10.32 -11.68
CA ASN A 64 10.65 -11.72 -12.06
C ASN A 64 12.01 -12.42 -12.12
N GLU A 65 12.00 -13.72 -12.42
CA GLU A 65 13.22 -14.55 -12.58
C GLU A 65 14.17 -14.01 -13.65
N SER A 66 13.64 -13.33 -14.66
CA SER A 66 14.41 -12.65 -15.71
C SER A 66 14.81 -11.20 -15.34
N ASN A 67 14.77 -10.84 -14.06
CA ASN A 67 15.16 -9.52 -13.53
C ASN A 67 14.37 -8.34 -14.11
N THR A 68 13.17 -8.58 -14.64
CA THR A 68 12.26 -7.58 -15.23
C THR A 68 11.17 -7.19 -14.24
N ASN A 69 10.80 -5.91 -14.22
CA ASN A 69 9.75 -5.40 -13.34
C ASN A 69 8.38 -5.93 -13.74
N GLN A 70 7.62 -6.42 -12.77
CA GLN A 70 6.25 -6.89 -12.93
C GLN A 70 5.40 -6.51 -11.70
N ALA A 71 4.07 -6.53 -11.84
CA ALA A 71 3.21 -6.39 -10.68
C ALA A 71 3.34 -7.59 -9.73
N TYR A 72 3.08 -7.39 -8.44
CA TYR A 72 3.08 -8.49 -7.48
C TYR A 72 2.10 -9.60 -7.89
N ALA A 73 2.53 -10.86 -7.79
CA ALA A 73 1.66 -12.01 -8.00
C ALA A 73 0.67 -12.19 -6.84
N TYR A 74 -0.57 -12.58 -7.13
CA TYR A 74 -1.58 -12.85 -6.10
C TYR A 74 -1.20 -14.03 -5.19
N GLU A 75 -0.59 -15.05 -5.78
CA GLU A 75 -0.25 -16.33 -5.14
C GLU A 75 0.80 -16.13 -4.04
N THR A 76 1.76 -15.24 -4.27
CA THR A 76 2.86 -14.94 -3.35
C THR A 76 2.64 -13.65 -2.55
N SER A 77 1.56 -12.92 -2.79
CA SER A 77 1.23 -11.71 -2.03
C SER A 77 0.82 -12.04 -0.59
N PRO A 78 1.25 -11.24 0.39
CA PRO A 78 0.75 -11.36 1.76
C PRO A 78 -0.76 -11.17 1.87
N SER A 79 -1.33 -11.57 3.01
CA SER A 79 -2.78 -11.50 3.25
C SER A 79 -3.30 -10.06 3.14
N PHE A 80 -2.52 -9.10 3.61
CA PHE A 80 -2.82 -7.68 3.49
C PHE A 80 -1.66 -6.87 2.94
N ILE A 81 -2.00 -5.81 2.21
CA ILE A 81 -1.05 -4.75 1.85
C ILE A 81 -1.47 -3.45 2.53
N CYS A 82 -0.61 -2.94 3.39
CA CYS A 82 -0.78 -1.71 4.13
C CYS A 82 -0.13 -0.54 3.37
N ILE A 83 -0.91 0.49 3.04
CA ILE A 83 -0.40 1.70 2.40
C ILE A 83 -0.55 2.87 3.36
N ILE A 84 0.57 3.34 3.89
CA ILE A 84 0.63 4.48 4.81
C ILE A 84 0.59 5.76 4.00
N VAL A 85 -0.16 6.74 4.50
CA VAL A 85 -0.21 8.10 3.97
C VAL A 85 0.07 9.08 5.10
N ARG A 86 1.07 9.94 4.90
CA ARG A 86 1.37 11.07 5.79
C ARG A 86 1.41 12.35 4.96
N ASP A 87 0.62 13.34 5.35
CA ASP A 87 0.57 14.66 4.71
C ASP A 87 0.39 15.77 5.75
N LYS A 88 1.53 16.31 6.21
CA LYS A 88 1.65 17.38 7.21
C LYS A 88 0.87 17.06 8.50
N TYR A 89 -0.39 17.48 8.57
CA TYR A 89 -1.26 17.35 9.74
C TYR A 89 -2.12 16.08 9.69
N GLN A 90 -2.31 15.50 8.49
CA GLN A 90 -3.16 14.32 8.32
C GLN A 90 -2.32 13.07 8.12
N SER A 91 -2.69 12.00 8.82
CA SER A 91 -2.09 10.69 8.63
C SER A 91 -3.14 9.58 8.68
N GLY A 92 -2.85 8.48 8.01
CA GLY A 92 -3.72 7.33 7.98
C GLY A 92 -3.12 6.21 7.14
N TYR A 93 -3.85 5.11 7.02
CA TYR A 93 -3.40 3.98 6.23
C TYR A 93 -4.57 3.28 5.57
N PHE A 94 -4.27 2.63 4.45
CA PHE A 94 -5.13 1.63 3.86
C PHE A 94 -4.66 0.26 4.30
N LYS A 95 -5.58 -0.64 4.65
CA LYS A 95 -5.31 -2.08 4.84
C LYS A 95 -6.11 -2.87 3.81
N PHE A 96 -5.51 -3.13 2.66
CA PHE A 96 -6.19 -3.84 1.57
C PHE A 96 -6.01 -5.36 1.71
N PRO A 97 -7.09 -6.15 1.75
CA PRO A 97 -7.02 -7.59 1.51
C PRO A 97 -6.51 -7.87 0.09
N LYS A 98 -5.69 -8.90 -0.09
CA LYS A 98 -5.14 -9.23 -1.41
C LYS A 98 -6.22 -9.57 -2.44
N GLU A 99 -7.35 -10.13 -2.03
CA GLU A 99 -8.49 -10.48 -2.89
C GLU A 99 -9.10 -9.22 -3.51
N VAL A 100 -9.17 -8.13 -2.74
CA VAL A 100 -9.66 -6.84 -3.23
C VAL A 100 -8.71 -6.27 -4.28
N LEU A 101 -7.40 -6.37 -4.04
CA LEU A 101 -6.39 -5.90 -4.98
C LEU A 101 -6.37 -6.72 -6.27
N LEU A 102 -6.62 -8.04 -6.20
CA LEU A 102 -6.82 -8.88 -7.37
C LEU A 102 -8.06 -8.45 -8.15
N ASN A 103 -9.20 -8.27 -7.47
CA ASN A 103 -10.46 -7.84 -8.10
C ASN A 103 -10.34 -6.48 -8.79
N GLN A 104 -9.54 -5.56 -8.24
CA GLN A 104 -9.25 -4.24 -8.84
C GLN A 104 -8.13 -4.28 -9.90
N GLY A 105 -7.65 -5.48 -10.25
CA GLY A 105 -6.59 -5.71 -11.24
C GLY A 105 -5.25 -5.08 -10.87
N VAL A 106 -4.97 -4.94 -9.57
CA VAL A 106 -3.69 -4.44 -9.06
C VAL A 106 -2.69 -5.58 -8.97
N LEU A 107 -3.09 -6.71 -8.40
CA LEU A 107 -2.25 -7.91 -8.39
C LEU A 107 -2.31 -8.63 -9.73
N ARG A 108 -1.19 -9.26 -10.08
CA ARG A 108 -1.07 -10.15 -11.23
C ARG A 108 -1.73 -11.50 -10.91
N SER A 109 -2.39 -12.07 -11.89
CA SER A 109 -2.86 -13.46 -11.93
C SER A 109 -2.51 -14.08 -13.28
N GLU A 110 -2.88 -15.35 -13.49
CA GLU A 110 -2.74 -16.02 -14.79
C GLU A 110 -3.47 -15.26 -15.93
N GLU A 111 -4.57 -14.58 -15.61
CA GLU A 111 -5.40 -13.86 -16.59
C GLU A 111 -4.98 -12.40 -16.81
N LYS A 112 -4.33 -11.77 -15.82
CA LYS A 112 -4.09 -10.31 -15.81
C LYS A 112 -2.68 -9.98 -15.35
N ALA A 113 -2.01 -9.10 -16.09
CA ALA A 113 -0.64 -8.64 -15.78
C ALA A 113 -0.53 -7.82 -14.47
N GLY A 114 -1.64 -7.31 -13.94
CA GLY A 114 -1.66 -6.44 -12.75
C GLY A 114 -1.16 -5.01 -13.01
N LYS A 115 -0.94 -4.24 -11.94
CA LYS A 115 -0.44 -2.86 -11.98
C LYS A 115 0.82 -2.73 -11.13
N MET A 116 1.86 -2.14 -11.70
CA MET A 116 3.13 -1.84 -10.99
C MET A 116 3.07 -0.60 -10.10
N GLY A 117 1.96 0.12 -10.09
CA GLY A 117 1.76 1.27 -9.23
C GLY A 117 0.33 1.78 -9.32
N ILE A 118 -0.15 2.37 -8.23
CA ILE A 118 -1.50 2.93 -8.12
C ILE A 118 -1.47 4.27 -7.42
N ARG A 119 -2.62 4.97 -7.46
CA ARG A 119 -2.90 6.06 -6.54
C ARG A 119 -3.88 5.61 -5.49
N VAL A 120 -3.63 6.04 -4.27
CA VAL A 120 -4.58 5.93 -3.15
C VAL A 120 -5.14 7.29 -2.80
N TYR A 121 -6.41 7.31 -2.43
CA TYR A 121 -7.16 8.53 -2.16
C TYR A 121 -7.77 8.44 -0.76
N PRO A 122 -7.08 8.94 0.28
CA PRO A 122 -7.65 9.06 1.61
C PRO A 122 -9.00 9.77 1.60
N THR A 123 -9.82 9.55 2.62
CA THR A 123 -11.17 10.15 2.69
C THR A 123 -11.14 11.67 2.75
N TRP A 124 -10.01 12.30 3.10
CA TRP A 124 -9.81 13.75 3.06
C TRP A 124 -9.54 14.33 1.66
N GLU A 125 -9.22 13.51 0.66
CA GLU A 125 -9.08 14.00 -0.72
C GLU A 125 -10.48 14.23 -1.31
N LYS A 126 -10.88 15.50 -1.49
CA LYS A 126 -12.23 15.88 -1.96
C LYS A 126 -12.30 16.30 -3.43
N GLU A 127 -11.29 17.01 -3.92
CA GLU A 127 -11.26 17.58 -5.27
C GLU A 127 -10.82 16.54 -6.32
N LEU A 128 -11.58 15.46 -6.48
CA LEU A 128 -11.22 14.34 -7.35
C LEU A 128 -11.98 14.38 -8.67
N ASN A 129 -11.29 14.06 -9.77
CA ASN A 129 -11.95 13.80 -11.05
C ASN A 129 -12.75 12.48 -11.01
N SER A 130 -13.59 12.24 -12.01
CA SER A 130 -14.50 11.08 -12.04
C SER A 130 -13.80 9.72 -11.92
N SER A 131 -12.60 9.56 -12.48
CA SER A 131 -11.81 8.33 -12.38
C SER A 131 -11.23 8.14 -10.97
N ALA A 132 -10.70 9.21 -10.37
CA ALA A 132 -10.19 9.21 -9.01
C ALA A 132 -11.30 8.97 -7.99
N GLN A 133 -12.50 9.52 -8.18
CA GLN A 133 -13.68 9.26 -7.33
C GLN A 133 -14.08 7.78 -7.34
N LYS A 134 -14.09 7.13 -8.52
CA LYS A 134 -14.35 5.68 -8.62
C LYS A 134 -13.30 4.87 -7.87
N THR A 135 -12.05 5.31 -7.94
CA THR A 135 -10.94 4.66 -7.23
C THR A 135 -11.07 4.84 -5.71
N GLN A 136 -11.30 6.07 -5.26
CA GLN A 136 -11.55 6.35 -3.85
C GLN A 136 -12.73 5.54 -3.30
N LYS A 137 -13.81 5.39 -4.07
CA LYS A 137 -15.01 4.67 -3.63
C LYS A 137 -14.72 3.23 -3.20
N TRP A 138 -13.90 2.49 -3.94
CA TRP A 138 -13.55 1.12 -3.55
C TRP A 138 -12.46 1.11 -2.47
N GLN A 139 -11.62 2.14 -2.38
CA GLN A 139 -10.55 2.23 -1.37
C GLN A 139 -11.06 2.63 0.01
N ALA A 140 -12.09 3.47 0.08
CA ALA A 140 -12.59 4.08 1.31
C ALA A 140 -12.94 3.09 2.43
N PRO A 141 -13.56 1.92 2.16
CA PRO A 141 -13.82 0.92 3.20
C PRO A 141 -12.56 0.36 3.87
N TYR A 142 -11.40 0.51 3.24
CA TYR A 142 -10.12 -0.01 3.72
C TYR A 142 -9.25 1.08 4.34
N PHE A 143 -9.74 2.32 4.41
CA PHE A 143 -8.99 3.46 4.93
C PHE A 143 -9.31 3.73 6.39
N LYS A 144 -8.27 3.96 7.20
CA LYS A 144 -8.38 4.45 8.58
C LYS A 144 -7.48 5.65 8.78
N GLN A 145 -8.06 6.76 9.24
CA GLN A 145 -7.33 7.94 9.65
C GLN A 145 -6.80 7.77 11.07
N THR A 146 -5.57 8.22 11.33
CA THR A 146 -4.88 8.07 12.63
C THR A 146 -4.58 9.41 13.30
N SER A 147 -4.40 10.50 12.53
CA SER A 147 -4.25 11.86 13.05
C SER A 147 -5.01 12.90 12.19
N ILE A 148 -5.37 14.04 12.81
CA ILE A 148 -5.99 15.22 12.20
C ILE A 148 -5.08 16.44 12.41
#